data_AF-A0A093V3Y2-F1
#
_entry.id   AF-A0A093V3Y2-F1
#
_cell.length_a   1.000
_cell.length_b   1.000
_cell.length_c   1.000
_cell.angle_alpha   90.00
_cell.angle_beta   90.00
_cell.angle_gamma   90.00
#
_symmetry.space_group_name_H-M   'P 1'
#
loop_
_entity.id
_entity.type
_entity.pdbx_description
1 polymer ?
#
loop_
_entity_poly.entity_id
_entity_poly.type
_entity_poly.pdbx_seq_one_letter_code
_entity_poly.pdbx_strand_id
1 'polypeptide(L)'
;MSSESARDEFVAQFGEHAWKDGWQSISNLSPEFFKASFDLRSVPKRKTHRFLTPKVQSLCALAVDSASTHLYAPGVQEHIQTAIENGATSAEIVEVIELTSTLGIHACNIGIPVLAEVLREENHPAGQATPFDTRQEQLKAEFTKNRGYWHVFWEDFLRLDPDFFEAYLNFSSVPWTKKTEHGDRGALEPKVKELIYCAFDVAATHLYVPGLKLHIKNALGYGATPQEIMEVLEIATALSLHTANVAFPMLEKALAH
;
A
#
# COMPACT_ATOMS: atom_id res chain seq x y z
N MET A 1 18.51 -28.07 -10.05
CA MET A 1 18.12 -27.40 -11.30
C MET A 1 19.32 -26.64 -11.83
N SER A 2 19.56 -26.62 -13.14
CA SER A 2 20.54 -25.67 -13.70
C SER A 2 19.99 -24.24 -13.59
N SER A 3 20.85 -23.22 -13.56
CA SER A 3 20.43 -21.82 -13.48
C SER A 3 19.53 -21.41 -14.66
N GLU A 4 19.80 -21.93 -15.86
CA GLU A 4 18.95 -21.73 -17.05
C GLU A 4 17.52 -22.27 -16.83
N SER A 5 17.38 -23.49 -16.26
CA SER A 5 16.04 -24.05 -15.97
C SER A 5 15.27 -23.26 -14.90
N ALA A 6 15.99 -22.64 -13.95
CA ALA A 6 15.41 -21.84 -12.88
C ALA A 6 14.88 -20.49 -13.38
N ARG A 7 15.61 -19.87 -14.31
CA ARG A 7 15.19 -18.66 -15.01
C ARG A 7 13.93 -18.91 -15.84
N ASP A 8 13.92 -19.97 -16.64
CA ASP A 8 12.79 -20.27 -17.53
C ASP A 8 11.50 -20.51 -16.74
N GLU A 9 11.56 -21.26 -15.63
CA GLU A 9 10.42 -21.47 -14.72
C GLU A 9 9.94 -20.14 -14.11
N PHE A 10 10.87 -19.28 -13.68
CA PHE A 10 10.55 -17.97 -13.12
C PHE A 10 9.85 -17.06 -14.14
N VAL A 11 10.44 -16.92 -15.32
CA VAL A 11 9.92 -16.05 -16.39
C VAL A 11 8.56 -16.54 -16.84
N ALA A 12 8.34 -17.85 -16.96
CA ALA A 12 7.06 -18.41 -17.33
C ALA A 12 5.94 -18.04 -16.33
N GLN A 13 6.28 -17.88 -15.05
CA GLN A 13 5.32 -17.59 -13.98
C GLN A 13 5.12 -16.08 -13.73
N PHE A 14 6.17 -15.27 -13.88
CA PHE A 14 6.19 -13.87 -13.45
C PHE A 14 6.44 -12.86 -14.57
N GLY A 15 6.80 -13.32 -15.77
CA GLY A 15 7.15 -12.47 -16.90
C GLY A 15 8.64 -12.13 -16.95
N GLU A 16 9.11 -11.79 -18.15
CA GLU A 16 10.51 -11.46 -18.43
C GLU A 16 10.98 -10.23 -17.65
N HIS A 17 10.11 -9.21 -17.52
CA HIS A 17 10.41 -7.96 -16.82
C HIS A 17 10.62 -8.14 -15.31
N ALA A 18 10.11 -9.22 -14.71
CA ALA A 18 10.31 -9.56 -13.31
C ALA A 18 11.67 -10.22 -13.04
N TRP A 19 12.36 -10.72 -14.07
CA TRP A 19 13.71 -11.27 -13.92
C TRP A 19 14.75 -10.15 -13.86
N LYS A 20 15.07 -9.70 -12.64
CA LYS A 20 16.16 -8.75 -12.35
C LYS A 20 17.45 -9.47 -11.96
N ASP A 21 18.59 -8.76 -12.02
CA ASP A 21 19.92 -9.28 -11.68
C ASP A 21 19.96 -10.01 -10.33
N GLY A 22 19.18 -9.52 -9.35
CA GLY A 22 19.00 -10.17 -8.05
C GLY A 22 18.63 -11.64 -8.13
N TRP A 23 17.68 -12.02 -8.98
CA TRP A 23 17.23 -13.40 -9.11
C TRP A 23 18.28 -14.33 -9.69
N GLN A 24 19.11 -13.84 -10.61
CA GLN A 24 20.23 -14.59 -11.15
C GLN A 24 21.27 -14.86 -10.05
N SER A 25 21.67 -13.84 -9.30
CA SER A 25 22.64 -13.99 -8.21
C SER A 25 22.12 -14.90 -7.09
N ILE A 26 20.82 -14.81 -6.74
CA ILE A 26 20.18 -15.72 -5.78
C ILE A 26 20.22 -17.16 -6.29
N SER A 27 19.86 -17.40 -7.55
CA SER A 27 19.92 -18.75 -8.14
C SER A 27 21.33 -19.31 -8.21
N ASN A 28 22.35 -18.47 -8.38
CA ASN A 28 23.75 -18.91 -8.44
C ASN A 28 24.31 -19.25 -7.05
N LEU A 29 24.08 -18.36 -6.07
CA LEU A 29 24.70 -18.44 -4.75
C LEU A 29 23.88 -19.24 -3.72
N SER A 30 22.55 -19.32 -3.88
CA SER A 30 21.67 -20.07 -2.99
C SER A 30 20.45 -20.65 -3.72
N PRO A 31 20.62 -21.75 -4.50
CA PRO A 31 19.54 -22.37 -5.26
C PRO A 31 18.33 -22.80 -4.41
N GLU A 32 18.55 -23.27 -3.19
CA GLU A 32 17.49 -23.67 -2.27
C GLU A 32 16.67 -22.47 -1.82
N PHE A 33 17.33 -21.34 -1.53
CA PHE A 33 16.65 -20.11 -1.17
C PHE A 33 15.92 -19.48 -2.36
N PHE A 34 16.49 -19.57 -3.57
CA PHE A 34 15.80 -19.19 -4.80
C PHE A 34 14.47 -19.96 -4.94
N LYS A 35 14.52 -21.30 -4.80
CA LYS A 35 13.32 -22.14 -4.95
C LYS A 35 12.27 -21.81 -3.88
N ALA A 36 12.67 -21.67 -2.62
CA ALA A 36 11.77 -21.27 -1.54
C ALA A 36 11.14 -19.89 -1.77
N SER A 37 11.92 -18.92 -2.27
CA SER A 37 11.47 -17.56 -2.60
C SER A 37 10.47 -17.57 -3.77
N PHE A 38 10.77 -18.34 -4.82
CA PHE A 38 9.87 -18.57 -5.95
C PHE A 38 8.53 -19.19 -5.49
N ASP A 39 8.60 -20.22 -4.65
CA ASP A 39 7.42 -20.93 -4.17
C ASP A 39 6.54 -20.03 -3.29
N LEU A 40 7.14 -19.24 -2.40
CA LEU A 40 6.48 -18.25 -1.55
C LEU A 40 5.77 -17.19 -2.39
N ARG A 41 6.49 -16.52 -3.30
CA ARG A 41 5.92 -15.47 -4.18
C ARG A 41 4.85 -16.02 -5.13
N SER A 42 4.88 -17.31 -5.43
CA SER A 42 3.90 -17.96 -6.30
C SER A 42 2.56 -18.25 -5.63
N VAL A 43 2.47 -18.29 -4.29
CA VAL A 43 1.25 -18.71 -3.56
C VAL A 43 -0.01 -17.95 -4.03
N PRO A 44 -0.06 -16.59 -4.03
CA PRO A 44 -1.23 -15.84 -4.51
C PRO A 44 -1.60 -16.15 -5.96
N LYS A 45 -0.61 -16.55 -6.78
CA LYS A 45 -0.81 -16.77 -8.22
C LYS A 45 -1.30 -18.18 -8.55
N ARG A 46 -1.30 -19.13 -7.61
CA ARG A 46 -1.75 -20.52 -7.86
C ARG A 46 -3.25 -20.54 -8.14
N LYS A 47 -3.69 -21.23 -9.20
CA LYS A 47 -5.11 -21.27 -9.62
C LYS A 47 -6.06 -21.75 -8.52
N THR A 48 -5.60 -22.64 -7.63
CA THR A 48 -6.38 -23.18 -6.50
C THR A 48 -6.45 -22.24 -5.29
N HIS A 49 -5.70 -21.15 -5.29
CA HIS A 49 -5.54 -20.21 -4.16
C HIS A 49 -5.75 -18.75 -4.57
N ARG A 50 -6.11 -18.48 -5.83
CA ARG A 50 -6.25 -17.12 -6.36
C ARG A 50 -7.65 -16.58 -6.11
N PHE A 51 -7.76 -15.60 -5.23
CA PHE A 51 -8.96 -14.87 -4.86
C PHE A 51 -9.00 -13.46 -5.45
N LEU A 52 -7.86 -12.81 -5.69
CA LEU A 52 -7.80 -11.54 -6.43
C LEU A 52 -7.52 -11.77 -7.91
N THR A 53 -8.03 -10.88 -8.76
CA THR A 53 -7.64 -10.90 -10.18
C THR A 53 -6.15 -10.54 -10.33
N PRO A 54 -5.46 -11.04 -11.37
CA PRO A 54 -4.05 -10.68 -11.62
C PRO A 54 -3.78 -9.18 -11.68
N LYS A 55 -4.75 -8.40 -12.18
CA LYS A 55 -4.71 -6.94 -12.16
C LYS A 55 -4.64 -6.41 -10.73
N VAL A 56 -5.58 -6.79 -9.87
CA VAL A 56 -5.63 -6.32 -8.48
C VAL A 56 -4.43 -6.79 -7.67
N GLN A 57 -3.92 -8.00 -7.89
CA GLN A 57 -2.67 -8.47 -7.29
C GLN A 57 -1.50 -7.53 -7.60
N SER A 58 -1.38 -7.13 -8.88
CA SER A 58 -0.30 -6.25 -9.35
C SER A 58 -0.45 -4.83 -8.79
N LEU A 59 -1.67 -4.33 -8.65
CA LEU A 59 -1.96 -3.03 -8.03
C LEU A 59 -1.62 -3.03 -6.53
N CYS A 60 -1.93 -4.11 -5.80
CA CYS A 60 -1.55 -4.24 -4.38
C CYS A 60 -0.03 -4.32 -4.21
N ALA A 61 0.66 -5.09 -5.06
CA ALA A 61 2.11 -5.17 -5.04
C ALA A 61 2.77 -3.81 -5.36
N LEU A 62 2.22 -3.06 -6.32
CA LEU A 62 2.64 -1.68 -6.60
C LEU A 62 2.45 -0.77 -5.37
N ALA A 63 1.35 -0.89 -4.65
CA ALA A 63 1.11 -0.09 -3.44
C ALA A 63 2.18 -0.34 -2.36
N VAL A 64 2.57 -1.60 -2.15
CA VAL A 64 3.63 -1.98 -1.22
C VAL A 64 4.97 -1.36 -1.64
N ASP A 65 5.35 -1.49 -2.91
CA ASP A 65 6.65 -1.03 -3.40
C ASP A 65 6.77 0.48 -3.59
N SER A 66 5.66 1.16 -3.86
CA SER A 66 5.60 2.62 -3.98
C SER A 66 5.35 3.33 -2.65
N ALA A 67 5.08 2.60 -1.56
CA ALA A 67 4.91 3.19 -0.23
C ALA A 67 6.16 3.98 0.18
N SER A 68 5.98 5.18 0.75
CA SER A 68 7.09 6.06 1.16
C SER A 68 7.99 5.45 2.24
N THR A 69 7.51 4.44 2.96
CA THR A 69 8.28 3.64 3.93
C THR A 69 9.18 2.57 3.28
N HIS A 70 9.05 2.33 1.97
CA HIS A 70 9.76 1.25 1.27
C HIS A 70 10.45 1.75 -0.01
N LEU A 71 9.72 2.36 -0.95
CA LEU A 71 10.23 2.97 -2.19
C LEU A 71 11.19 2.07 -2.99
N TYR A 72 10.83 0.80 -3.16
CA TYR A 72 11.64 -0.15 -3.92
C TYR A 72 11.44 0.00 -5.43
N ALA A 73 12.21 0.91 -6.04
CA ALA A 73 12.08 1.29 -7.45
C ALA A 73 12.07 0.12 -8.47
N PRO A 74 12.90 -0.93 -8.34
CA PRO A 74 12.84 -2.08 -9.25
C PRO A 74 11.48 -2.80 -9.24
N GLY A 75 10.87 -2.92 -8.06
CA GLY A 75 9.56 -3.53 -7.88
C GLY A 75 8.42 -2.61 -8.33
N VAL A 76 8.53 -1.30 -8.11
CA VAL A 76 7.61 -0.31 -8.71
C VAL A 76 7.57 -0.45 -10.24
N GLN A 77 8.74 -0.51 -10.89
CA GLN A 77 8.83 -0.69 -12.33
C GLN A 77 8.21 -2.02 -12.78
N GLU A 78 8.51 -3.11 -12.07
CA GLU A 78 7.96 -4.43 -12.37
C GLU A 78 6.42 -4.45 -12.26
N HIS A 79 5.87 -3.92 -11.18
CA HIS A 79 4.45 -4.03 -10.89
C HIS A 79 3.61 -3.07 -11.75
N ILE A 80 4.14 -1.93 -12.19
CA ILE A 80 3.52 -1.11 -13.25
C ILE A 80 3.39 -1.91 -14.54
N GLN A 81 4.48 -2.52 -15.02
CA GLN A 81 4.47 -3.31 -16.26
C GLN A 81 3.51 -4.50 -16.14
N THR A 82 3.58 -5.23 -15.03
CA THR A 82 2.69 -6.38 -14.76
C THR A 82 1.22 -5.95 -14.70
N ALA A 83 0.91 -4.78 -14.10
CA ALA A 83 -0.46 -4.28 -14.06
C ALA A 83 -0.98 -3.97 -15.48
N ILE A 84 -0.18 -3.31 -16.32
CA ILE A 84 -0.52 -3.00 -17.71
C ILE A 84 -0.80 -4.29 -18.51
N GLU A 85 0.06 -5.30 -18.38
CA GLU A 85 -0.13 -6.60 -19.04
C GLU A 85 -1.40 -7.32 -18.61
N ASN A 86 -1.83 -7.11 -17.36
CA ASN A 86 -3.09 -7.62 -16.82
C ASN A 86 -4.29 -6.67 -17.07
N GLY A 87 -4.14 -5.67 -17.94
CA GLY A 87 -5.21 -4.78 -18.40
C GLY A 87 -5.52 -3.61 -17.46
N ALA A 88 -4.57 -3.21 -16.60
CA ALA A 88 -4.71 -1.98 -15.84
C ALA A 88 -4.56 -0.75 -16.74
N THR A 89 -5.46 0.21 -16.56
CA THR A 89 -5.38 1.50 -17.24
C THR A 89 -4.37 2.42 -16.55
N SER A 90 -3.89 3.44 -17.27
CA SER A 90 -3.06 4.48 -16.66
C SER A 90 -3.78 5.17 -15.49
N ALA A 91 -5.10 5.38 -15.59
CA ALA A 91 -5.89 6.00 -14.53
C ALA A 91 -5.93 5.16 -13.24
N GLU A 92 -6.05 3.83 -13.35
CA GLU A 92 -5.99 2.91 -12.21
C GLU A 92 -4.61 2.94 -11.53
N ILE A 93 -3.53 2.92 -12.32
CA ILE A 93 -2.15 2.95 -11.80
C ILE A 93 -1.86 4.29 -11.09
N VAL A 94 -2.24 5.41 -11.71
CA VAL A 94 -2.12 6.74 -11.10
C VAL A 94 -2.89 6.79 -9.78
N GLU A 95 -4.09 6.22 -9.74
CA GLU A 95 -4.89 6.21 -8.53
C GLU A 95 -4.30 5.35 -7.40
N VAL A 96 -3.64 4.22 -7.70
CA VAL A 96 -2.86 3.49 -6.69
C VAL A 96 -1.79 4.39 -6.07
N ILE A 97 -1.06 5.15 -6.90
CA ILE A 97 -0.01 6.06 -6.42
C ILE A 97 -0.61 7.18 -5.55
N GLU A 98 -1.74 7.77 -5.95
CA GLU A 98 -2.46 8.76 -5.14
C GLU A 98 -2.91 8.20 -3.79
N LEU A 99 -3.50 7.00 -3.77
CA LEU A 99 -3.93 6.31 -2.54
C LEU A 99 -2.74 6.04 -1.62
N THR A 100 -1.66 5.47 -2.14
CA THR A 100 -0.44 5.15 -1.39
C THR A 100 0.23 6.41 -0.83
N SER A 101 0.15 7.54 -1.55
CA SER A 101 0.71 8.82 -1.10
C SER A 101 0.02 9.40 0.15
N THR A 102 -1.14 8.86 0.55
CA THR A 102 -1.82 9.25 1.80
C THR A 102 -1.14 8.74 3.07
N LEU A 103 -0.23 7.76 2.97
CA LEU A 103 0.47 7.13 4.10
C LEU A 103 1.10 8.16 5.05
N GLY A 104 1.65 9.26 4.51
CA GLY A 104 2.31 10.30 5.30
C GLY A 104 1.45 10.92 6.41
N ILE A 105 0.12 10.86 6.29
CA ILE A 105 -0.78 11.39 7.33
C ILE A 105 -0.65 10.66 8.67
N HIS A 106 -0.10 9.46 8.69
CA HIS A 106 0.06 8.70 9.92
C HIS A 106 1.01 9.38 10.92
N ALA A 107 1.90 10.27 10.44
CA ALA A 107 2.64 11.18 11.31
C ALA A 107 1.70 12.08 12.13
N CYS A 108 0.64 12.61 11.52
CA CYS A 108 -0.38 13.41 12.20
C CYS A 108 -1.30 12.54 13.07
N ASN A 109 -1.75 11.38 12.57
CA ASN A 109 -2.64 10.50 13.34
C ASN A 109 -2.02 10.01 14.66
N ILE A 110 -0.69 9.96 14.75
CA ILE A 110 0.04 9.65 15.98
C ILE A 110 0.50 10.92 16.71
N GLY A 111 1.15 11.84 15.99
CA GLY A 111 1.79 13.00 16.59
C GLY A 111 0.82 14.03 17.16
N ILE A 112 -0.36 14.20 16.54
CA ILE A 112 -1.35 15.17 17.01
C ILE A 112 -1.99 14.74 18.34
N PRO A 113 -2.45 13.49 18.52
CA PRO A 113 -2.90 13.03 19.83
C PRO A 113 -1.86 13.20 20.93
N VAL A 114 -0.58 12.90 20.63
CA VAL A 114 0.54 13.11 21.57
C VAL A 114 0.72 14.60 21.90
N LEU A 115 0.68 15.47 20.88
CA LEU A 115 0.73 16.92 21.10
C LEU A 115 -0.43 17.39 21.99
N ALA A 116 -1.66 16.94 21.70
CA ALA A 116 -2.83 17.30 22.48
C ALA A 116 -2.74 16.80 23.93
N GLU A 117 -2.16 15.61 24.15
CA GLU A 117 -1.88 15.06 25.48
C GLU A 117 -0.91 15.94 26.26
N VAL A 118 0.25 16.26 25.69
CA VAL A 118 1.25 17.13 26.33
C VAL A 118 0.68 18.52 26.62
N LEU A 119 -0.09 19.11 25.70
CA LEU A 119 -0.73 20.40 25.93
C LEU A 119 -1.70 20.37 27.13
N ARG A 120 -2.40 19.25 27.36
CA ARG A 120 -3.25 19.07 28.54
C ARG A 120 -2.43 18.94 29.83
N GLU A 121 -1.36 18.16 29.80
CA GLU A 121 -0.45 17.97 30.95
C GLU A 121 0.18 19.29 31.39
N GLU A 122 0.59 20.13 30.43
CA GLU A 122 1.19 21.44 30.66
C GLU A 122 0.16 22.55 30.95
N ASN A 123 -1.14 22.21 31.03
CA ASN A 123 -2.24 23.16 31.18
C ASN A 123 -2.21 24.30 30.12
N HIS A 124 -1.71 23.99 28.93
CA HIS A 124 -1.64 24.94 27.84
C HIS A 124 -3.06 25.23 27.32
N PRO A 125 -3.45 26.50 27.03
CA PRO A 125 -4.80 26.82 26.56
C PRO A 125 -5.26 26.03 25.34
N ALA A 126 -4.34 25.74 24.41
CA ALA A 126 -4.63 24.94 23.21
C ALA A 126 -4.91 23.44 23.49
N GLY A 127 -4.63 22.93 24.70
CA GLY A 127 -4.97 21.56 25.09
C GLY A 127 -6.41 21.41 25.59
N GLN A 128 -7.13 22.51 25.79
CA GLN A 128 -8.52 22.48 26.26
C GLN A 128 -9.44 22.05 25.13
N ALA A 129 -10.24 21.01 25.37
CA ALA A 129 -11.23 20.54 24.40
C ALA A 129 -12.38 21.55 24.28
N THR A 130 -12.32 22.40 23.26
CA THR A 130 -13.42 23.30 22.90
C THR A 130 -14.37 22.62 21.92
N PRO A 131 -15.67 22.96 21.93
CA PRO A 131 -16.59 22.59 20.86
C PRO A 131 -16.05 23.06 19.50
N PHE A 132 -16.37 22.31 18.45
CA PHE A 132 -16.04 22.74 17.09
C PHE A 132 -16.78 24.01 16.73
N ASP A 133 -16.09 24.92 16.04
CA ASP A 133 -16.73 26.05 15.41
C ASP A 133 -17.49 25.63 14.14
N THR A 134 -18.13 26.61 13.48
CA THR A 134 -18.91 26.35 12.26
C THR A 134 -18.06 25.78 11.12
N ARG A 135 -16.81 26.22 10.97
CA ARG A 135 -15.91 25.75 9.91
C ARG A 135 -15.50 24.30 10.17
N GLN A 136 -15.15 23.99 11.41
CA GLN A 136 -14.73 22.66 11.81
C GLN A 136 -15.87 21.64 11.64
N GLU A 137 -17.10 21.98 12.05
CA GLU A 137 -18.25 21.07 11.82
C GLU A 137 -18.52 20.84 10.33
N GLN A 138 -18.32 21.85 9.48
CA GLN A 138 -18.42 21.70 8.02
C GLN A 138 -17.34 20.75 7.46
N LEU A 139 -16.08 20.93 7.86
CA LEU A 139 -14.96 20.07 7.43
C LEU A 139 -15.14 18.62 7.89
N LYS A 140 -15.63 18.41 9.12
CA LYS A 140 -15.98 17.08 9.64
C LYS A 140 -17.08 16.42 8.82
N ALA A 141 -18.14 17.16 8.50
CA ALA A 141 -19.24 16.65 7.68
C ALA A 141 -18.77 16.29 6.26
N GLU A 142 -17.92 17.13 5.66
CA GLU A 142 -17.33 16.88 4.35
C GLU A 142 -16.42 15.65 4.34
N PHE A 143 -15.53 15.51 5.34
CA PHE A 143 -14.69 14.33 5.50
C PHE A 143 -15.52 13.06 5.58
N THR A 144 -16.53 13.06 6.45
CA THR A 144 -17.41 11.88 6.65
C THR A 144 -18.12 11.51 5.35
N LYS A 145 -18.59 12.50 4.58
CA LYS A 145 -19.26 12.29 3.29
C LYS A 145 -18.30 11.75 2.22
N ASN A 146 -17.10 12.29 2.11
CA ASN A 146 -16.15 11.94 1.05
C ASN A 146 -15.42 10.62 1.32
N ARG A 147 -15.06 10.36 2.59
CA ARG A 147 -14.28 9.18 3.00
C ARG A 147 -15.12 8.03 3.54
N GLY A 148 -16.40 8.26 3.84
CA GLY A 148 -17.32 7.22 4.30
C GLY A 148 -17.16 6.81 5.77
N TYR A 149 -16.31 7.49 6.54
CA TYR A 149 -16.12 7.23 7.97
C TYR A 149 -15.70 8.50 8.74
N TRP A 150 -15.84 8.45 10.06
CA TRP A 150 -15.25 9.41 11.00
C TRP A 150 -14.62 8.65 12.18
N HIS A 151 -13.49 9.14 12.69
CA HIS A 151 -12.82 8.56 13.85
C HIS A 151 -12.30 9.65 14.79
N VAL A 152 -12.28 9.37 16.10
CA VAL A 152 -11.94 10.34 17.15
C VAL A 152 -10.52 10.93 17.03
N PHE A 153 -9.56 10.19 16.46
CA PHE A 153 -8.20 10.71 16.25
C PHE A 153 -8.12 11.90 15.28
N TRP A 154 -9.16 12.13 14.46
CA TRP A 154 -9.25 13.32 13.61
C TRP A 154 -9.66 14.58 14.38
N GLU A 155 -10.25 14.42 15.58
CA GLU A 155 -10.81 15.57 16.28
C GLU A 155 -9.75 16.55 16.74
N ASP A 156 -8.68 16.06 17.38
CA ASP A 156 -7.59 16.92 17.83
C ASP A 156 -6.86 17.55 16.65
N PHE A 157 -6.78 16.86 15.50
CA PHE A 157 -6.24 17.46 14.28
C PHE A 157 -7.10 18.61 13.79
N LEU A 158 -8.40 18.38 13.64
CA LEU A 158 -9.32 19.43 13.21
C LEU A 158 -9.37 20.61 14.19
N ARG A 159 -9.19 20.36 15.50
CA ARG A 159 -9.09 21.43 16.52
C ARG A 159 -7.81 22.25 16.38
N LEU A 160 -6.66 21.58 16.27
CA LEU A 160 -5.36 22.24 16.31
C LEU A 160 -5.01 22.92 14.99
N ASP A 161 -5.39 22.35 13.84
CA ASP A 161 -5.03 22.88 12.53
C ASP A 161 -6.10 22.57 11.46
N PRO A 162 -7.20 23.35 11.41
CA PRO A 162 -8.26 23.16 10.42
C PRO A 162 -7.79 23.45 8.99
N ASP A 163 -6.78 24.29 8.79
CA ASP A 163 -6.23 24.59 7.46
C ASP A 163 -5.51 23.36 6.89
N PHE A 164 -4.66 22.72 7.69
CA PHE A 164 -3.98 21.50 7.27
C PHE A 164 -4.95 20.32 7.16
N PHE A 165 -5.94 20.22 8.06
CA PHE A 165 -7.00 19.21 7.93
C PHE A 165 -7.74 19.33 6.60
N GLU A 166 -8.16 20.55 6.21
CA GLU A 166 -8.85 20.82 4.95
C GLU A 166 -7.96 20.47 3.74
N ALA A 167 -6.68 20.85 3.77
CA ALA A 167 -5.74 20.50 2.71
C ALA A 167 -5.58 18.98 2.57
N TYR A 168 -5.46 18.25 3.68
CA TYR A 168 -5.39 16.79 3.67
C TYR A 168 -6.69 16.14 3.20
N LEU A 169 -7.85 16.67 3.62
CA LEU A 169 -9.16 16.23 3.15
C LEU A 169 -9.24 16.35 1.62
N ASN A 170 -8.84 17.49 1.06
CA ASN A 170 -8.81 17.71 -0.38
C ASN A 170 -7.88 16.71 -1.08
N PHE A 171 -6.64 16.59 -0.61
CA PHE A 171 -5.64 15.68 -1.16
C PHE A 171 -6.12 14.22 -1.17
N SER A 172 -6.59 13.72 -0.04
CA SER A 172 -6.99 12.32 0.13
C SER A 172 -8.36 11.97 -0.46
N SER A 173 -9.17 12.98 -0.81
CA SER A 173 -10.46 12.78 -1.49
C SER A 173 -10.31 12.60 -3.00
N VAL A 174 -9.16 12.95 -3.60
CA VAL A 174 -8.96 12.89 -5.06
C VAL A 174 -9.32 11.51 -5.64
N PRO A 175 -8.82 10.37 -5.11
CA PRO A 175 -9.23 9.04 -5.57
C PRO A 175 -10.72 8.71 -5.42
N TRP A 176 -11.45 9.45 -4.60
CA TRP A 176 -12.85 9.18 -4.26
C TRP A 176 -13.84 10.10 -4.97
N THR A 177 -13.35 11.23 -5.51
CA THR A 177 -14.22 12.27 -6.08
C THR A 177 -13.83 12.66 -7.50
N LYS A 178 -12.59 12.40 -7.94
CA LYS A 178 -12.15 12.73 -9.31
C LYS A 178 -13.04 12.03 -10.32
N LYS A 179 -13.46 12.76 -11.37
CA LYS A 179 -14.25 12.18 -12.45
C LYS A 179 -13.34 11.50 -13.45
N THR A 180 -13.61 10.25 -13.78
CA THR A 180 -12.97 9.56 -14.91
C THR A 180 -13.59 10.04 -16.22
N GLU A 181 -12.96 9.68 -17.35
CA GLU A 181 -13.51 9.95 -18.69
C GLU A 181 -14.92 9.34 -18.89
N HIS A 182 -15.25 8.30 -18.13
CA HIS A 182 -16.55 7.62 -18.17
C HIS A 182 -17.56 8.17 -17.16
N GLY A 183 -17.18 9.18 -16.37
CA GLY A 183 -18.06 9.82 -15.38
C GLY A 183 -18.10 9.15 -14.01
N ASP A 184 -17.26 8.13 -13.79
CA ASP A 184 -17.12 7.44 -12.51
C ASP A 184 -16.37 8.30 -11.48
N ARG A 185 -16.53 7.97 -10.20
CA ARG A 185 -15.80 8.60 -9.09
C ARG A 185 -14.55 7.78 -8.76
N GLY A 186 -13.42 8.20 -9.33
CA GLY A 186 -12.19 7.42 -9.32
C GLY A 186 -12.20 6.29 -10.35
N ALA A 187 -11.02 5.74 -10.66
CA ALA A 187 -10.83 4.68 -11.65
C ALA A 187 -11.00 3.26 -11.05
N LEU A 188 -10.72 3.11 -9.76
CA LEU A 188 -10.84 1.88 -8.99
C LEU A 188 -12.18 1.81 -8.27
N GLU A 189 -12.76 0.61 -8.17
CA GLU A 189 -13.91 0.36 -7.31
C GLU A 189 -13.56 0.55 -5.81
N PRO A 190 -14.51 0.93 -4.95
CA PRO A 190 -14.27 1.17 -3.51
C PRO A 190 -13.56 0.02 -2.80
N LYS A 191 -13.93 -1.23 -3.09
CA LYS A 191 -13.28 -2.42 -2.53
C LYS A 191 -11.78 -2.41 -2.80
N VAL A 192 -11.38 -2.17 -4.05
CA VAL A 192 -9.96 -2.17 -4.43
C VAL A 192 -9.21 -1.00 -3.78
N LYS A 193 -9.81 0.19 -3.68
CA LYS A 193 -9.18 1.32 -2.96
C LYS A 193 -8.84 0.94 -1.51
N GLU A 194 -9.75 0.26 -0.82
CA GLU A 194 -9.53 -0.20 0.55
C GLU A 194 -8.47 -1.32 0.64
N LEU A 195 -8.40 -2.22 -0.35
CA LEU A 195 -7.33 -3.23 -0.43
C LEU A 195 -5.94 -2.59 -0.65
N ILE A 196 -5.86 -1.48 -1.41
CA ILE A 196 -4.62 -0.71 -1.58
C ILE A 196 -4.16 -0.10 -0.25
N TYR A 197 -5.09 0.49 0.52
CA TYR A 197 -4.76 0.99 1.86
C TYR A 197 -4.28 -0.14 2.79
N CYS A 198 -4.96 -1.30 2.77
CA CYS A 198 -4.51 -2.48 3.53
C CYS A 198 -3.09 -2.92 3.13
N ALA A 199 -2.77 -2.88 1.84
CA ALA A 199 -1.49 -3.38 1.32
C ALA A 199 -0.29 -2.61 1.89
N PHE A 200 -0.33 -1.27 1.92
CA PHE A 200 0.76 -0.51 2.52
C PHE A 200 0.70 -0.50 4.06
N ASP A 201 -0.48 -0.55 4.67
CA ASP A 201 -0.61 -0.56 6.14
C ASP A 201 -0.08 -1.83 6.79
N VAL A 202 -0.17 -2.98 6.09
CA VAL A 202 0.38 -4.25 6.59
C VAL A 202 1.82 -4.52 6.16
N ALA A 203 2.39 -3.68 5.29
CA ALA A 203 3.78 -3.84 4.88
C ALA A 203 4.70 -3.80 6.11
N ALA A 204 5.67 -4.71 6.17
CA ALA A 204 6.62 -4.83 7.29
C ALA A 204 7.44 -3.54 7.56
N THR A 205 7.51 -2.64 6.58
CA THR A 205 8.14 -1.32 6.69
C THR A 205 7.27 -0.28 7.41
N HIS A 206 6.01 -0.59 7.70
CA HIS A 206 5.03 0.36 8.24
C HIS A 206 4.19 -0.22 9.39
N LEU A 207 3.50 -1.34 9.17
CA LEU A 207 2.73 -2.08 10.20
C LEU A 207 1.75 -1.22 11.02
N TYR A 208 1.01 -0.33 10.36
CA TYR A 208 0.09 0.59 11.02
C TYR A 208 -1.27 -0.06 11.32
N VAL A 209 -1.33 -0.74 12.48
CA VAL A 209 -2.49 -1.52 12.94
C VAL A 209 -3.82 -0.74 12.95
N PRO A 210 -3.89 0.53 13.40
CA PRO A 210 -5.16 1.26 13.40
C PRO A 210 -5.75 1.46 12.00
N GLY A 211 -4.91 1.86 11.03
CA GLY A 211 -5.30 2.01 9.62
C GLY A 211 -5.67 0.67 9.01
N LEU A 212 -4.82 -0.35 9.17
CA LEU A 212 -5.10 -1.70 8.66
C LEU A 212 -6.46 -2.23 9.14
N LYS A 213 -6.76 -2.09 10.44
CA LYS A 213 -8.04 -2.53 11.02
C LYS A 213 -9.23 -1.80 10.41
N LEU A 214 -9.12 -0.48 10.22
CA LEU A 214 -10.16 0.33 9.59
C LEU A 214 -10.38 -0.09 8.14
N HIS A 215 -9.31 -0.18 7.36
CA HIS A 215 -9.38 -0.48 5.94
C HIS A 215 -9.85 -1.93 5.67
N ILE A 216 -9.49 -2.89 6.52
CA ILE A 216 -10.08 -4.24 6.49
C ILE A 216 -11.60 -4.17 6.72
N LYS A 217 -12.06 -3.39 7.71
CA LYS A 217 -13.50 -3.25 7.98
C LYS A 217 -14.24 -2.63 6.79
N ASN A 218 -13.65 -1.61 6.16
CA ASN A 218 -14.23 -0.97 4.99
C ASN A 218 -14.24 -1.91 3.78
N ALA A 219 -13.14 -2.62 3.51
CA ALA A 219 -13.06 -3.61 2.43
C ALA A 219 -14.14 -4.69 2.56
N LEU A 220 -14.32 -5.25 3.76
CA LEU A 220 -15.41 -6.18 4.06
C LEU A 220 -16.79 -5.54 3.82
N GLY A 221 -16.97 -4.29 4.22
CA GLY A 221 -18.19 -3.51 3.97
C GLY A 221 -18.51 -3.32 2.48
N TYR A 222 -17.48 -3.25 1.62
CA TYR A 222 -17.60 -3.22 0.16
C TYR A 222 -17.59 -4.62 -0.49
N GLY A 223 -17.72 -5.69 0.31
CA GLY A 223 -17.88 -7.06 -0.18
C GLY A 223 -16.58 -7.83 -0.41
N ALA A 224 -15.45 -7.36 0.12
CA ALA A 224 -14.24 -8.19 0.16
C ALA A 224 -14.47 -9.44 1.02
N THR A 225 -13.83 -10.54 0.63
CA THR A 225 -13.80 -11.77 1.40
C THR A 225 -12.58 -11.82 2.32
N PRO A 226 -12.61 -12.61 3.41
CA PRO A 226 -11.42 -12.86 4.22
C PRO A 226 -10.23 -13.40 3.40
N GLN A 227 -10.51 -14.18 2.36
CA GLN A 227 -9.50 -14.77 1.48
C GLN A 227 -8.84 -13.71 0.59
N GLU A 228 -9.60 -12.76 0.03
CA GLU A 228 -9.03 -11.62 -0.69
C GLU A 228 -8.12 -10.78 0.21
N ILE A 229 -8.54 -10.53 1.46
CA ILE A 229 -7.71 -9.81 2.45
C ILE A 229 -6.45 -10.60 2.77
N MET A 230 -6.56 -11.91 3.04
CA MET A 230 -5.40 -12.77 3.28
C MET A 230 -4.42 -12.75 2.12
N GLU A 231 -4.91 -12.75 0.88
CA GLU A 231 -4.08 -12.66 -0.31
C GLU A 231 -3.33 -11.32 -0.41
N VAL A 232 -3.92 -10.19 0.03
CA VAL A 232 -3.19 -8.91 0.17
C VAL A 232 -2.05 -9.04 1.18
N LEU A 233 -2.25 -9.75 2.29
CA LEU A 233 -1.19 -10.00 3.29
C LEU A 233 -0.05 -10.86 2.71
N GLU A 234 -0.39 -11.87 1.91
CA GLU A 234 0.59 -12.71 1.20
C GLU A 234 1.40 -11.89 0.19
N ILE A 235 0.75 -10.99 -0.55
CA ILE A 235 1.42 -10.09 -1.50
C ILE A 235 2.39 -9.15 -0.77
N ALA A 236 1.93 -8.50 0.31
CA ALA A 236 2.79 -7.61 1.10
C ALA A 236 4.01 -8.35 1.68
N THR A 237 3.86 -9.62 2.07
CA THR A 237 4.98 -10.43 2.60
C THR A 237 6.14 -10.55 1.61
N ALA A 238 5.86 -10.54 0.30
CA ALA A 238 6.88 -10.67 -0.75
C ALA A 238 7.95 -9.56 -0.73
N LEU A 239 7.66 -8.40 -0.11
CA LEU A 239 8.63 -7.31 0.03
C LEU A 239 9.94 -7.76 0.71
N SER A 240 9.87 -8.78 1.57
CA SER A 240 11.04 -9.32 2.28
C SER A 240 12.09 -9.92 1.32
N LEU A 241 11.66 -10.37 0.13
CA LEU A 241 12.54 -10.93 -0.91
C LEU A 241 13.47 -9.86 -1.52
N HIS A 242 13.19 -8.57 -1.29
CA HIS A 242 14.00 -7.47 -1.80
C HIS A 242 15.37 -7.41 -1.10
N THR A 243 15.45 -7.88 0.14
CA THR A 243 16.71 -8.06 0.87
C THR A 243 17.71 -8.86 0.04
N ALA A 244 17.30 -10.02 -0.47
CA ALA A 244 18.17 -10.88 -1.25
C ALA A 244 18.43 -10.32 -2.65
N ASN A 245 17.40 -9.74 -3.29
CA ASN A 245 17.54 -9.14 -4.62
C ASN A 245 18.56 -8.00 -4.65
N VAL A 246 18.68 -7.23 -3.55
CA VAL A 246 19.67 -6.16 -3.42
C VAL A 246 21.05 -6.72 -3.01
N ALA A 247 21.09 -7.62 -2.04
CA ALA A 247 22.35 -8.04 -1.42
C ALA A 247 23.17 -9.06 -2.25
N PHE A 248 22.50 -10.01 -2.91
CA PHE A 248 23.19 -11.11 -3.60
C PHE A 248 24.06 -10.65 -4.78
N PRO A 249 23.62 -9.71 -5.64
CA PRO A 249 24.50 -9.16 -6.68
C PRO A 249 25.74 -8.48 -6.12
N MET A 250 25.63 -7.82 -4.97
CA MET A 250 26.78 -7.19 -4.30
C MET A 250 27.76 -8.24 -3.77
N LEU A 251 27.23 -9.32 -3.19
CA LEU A 251 28.04 -10.45 -2.72
C LEU A 251 28.75 -11.14 -3.89
N GLU A 252 28.04 -11.44 -4.98
CA GLU A 252 28.62 -12.08 -6.17
C GLU A 252 29.77 -11.24 -6.74
N LYS A 253 29.57 -9.91 -6.84
CA LYS A 253 30.63 -8.98 -7.25
C LYS A 253 31.82 -8.98 -6.29
N ALA A 254 31.60 -9.06 -4.99
CA ALA A 254 32.67 -9.08 -3.99
C ALA A 254 33.48 -10.38 -4.01
N LEU A 255 32.87 -11.51 -4.37
CA LEU A 255 33.53 -12.82 -4.49
C LEU A 255 34.27 -13.02 -5.82
N ALA A 256 33.99 -12.20 -6.84
CA ALA A 256 34.67 -12.24 -8.13
C ALA A 256 36.07 -11.58 -8.13
N HIS A 257 36.50 -11.06 -6.97
CA HIS A 257 37.79 -10.42 -6.71
C HIS A 257 38.61 -11.24 -5.72
#